data_AF-F0G0V0-F1
#
_entry.id   AF-F0G0V0-F1
#
_cell.length_a   1.000
_cell.length_b   1.000
_cell.length_c   1.000
_cell.angle_alpha   90.00
_cell.angle_beta   90.00
_cell.angle_gamma   90.00
#
_symmetry.space_group_name_H-M   'P 1'
#
loop_
_entity.id
_entity.type
_entity.pdbx_description
1 polymer ?
#
loop_
_entity_poly.entity_id
_entity_poly.type
_entity_poly.pdbx_seq_one_letter_code
_entity_poly.pdbx_strand_id
1 'polypeptide(L)'
;MADNTYFPHSEAAHATGMSNGGGAPGRFAQQRWRVLLPFAAIGLIVAGAFAAPLLAMRFEREQRHEQLISDTLWAQQSLGFEAQRLAEAMQIVGTDLAADPAPDLFMRRAAELLQRSPEVIVLCRLERALAAMQCFPGGREGAAISHDAAAAEWRETAERARRLGRPVAALADAQAGAPRVALLVVPTPGGSGSAMAA
;
A
#
# COMPACT_ATOMS: atom_id res chain seq x y z
N MET A 1 -48.89 61.47 92.04
CA MET A 1 -47.97 62.52 92.50
C MET A 1 -46.73 61.78 93.00
N ALA A 2 -45.64 61.86 92.20
CA ALA A 2 -44.25 61.41 92.45
C ALA A 2 -44.06 59.91 92.83
N ASP A 3 -42.97 59.21 92.57
CA ASP A 3 -41.72 59.34 91.81
C ASP A 3 -41.23 57.87 91.75
N ASN A 4 -40.88 57.29 90.61
CA ASN A 4 -39.54 57.33 90.01
C ASN A 4 -38.42 56.79 90.91
N THR A 5 -37.49 56.05 90.28
CA THR A 5 -36.20 55.48 90.73
C THR A 5 -36.18 53.95 90.87
N TYR A 6 -35.15 53.22 90.43
CA TYR A 6 -33.96 53.51 89.64
C TYR A 6 -33.27 52.14 89.41
N PHE A 7 -32.69 51.96 88.22
CA PHE A 7 -31.92 50.79 87.78
C PHE A 7 -30.59 50.61 88.57
N PRO A 8 -29.85 49.50 88.37
CA PRO A 8 -28.69 49.66 87.50
C PRO A 8 -28.42 48.49 86.54
N HIS A 9 -27.54 48.83 85.59
CA HIS A 9 -26.99 48.08 84.47
C HIS A 9 -26.07 46.92 84.87
N SER A 10 -25.92 45.97 83.95
CA SER A 10 -24.59 45.47 83.59
C SER A 10 -24.49 45.31 82.07
N GLU A 11 -23.69 46.19 81.47
CA GLU A 11 -23.16 46.10 80.11
C GLU A 11 -22.10 45.00 80.01
N ALA A 12 -22.10 44.28 78.88
CA ALA A 12 -20.91 43.87 78.12
C ALA A 12 -21.40 43.38 76.75
N ALA A 13 -21.41 44.18 75.69
CA ALA A 13 -20.25 44.62 74.89
C ALA A 13 -19.67 43.52 73.96
N HIS A 14 -19.93 43.73 72.66
CA HIS A 14 -19.06 43.43 71.50
C HIS A 14 -18.78 41.98 71.06
N ALA A 15 -19.36 41.58 69.92
CA ALA A 15 -18.65 41.50 68.63
C ALA A 15 -19.57 40.89 67.54
N THR A 16 -20.18 41.72 66.68
CA THR A 16 -19.82 41.87 65.26
C THR A 16 -19.46 40.60 64.48
N GLY A 17 -20.39 40.16 63.63
CA GLY A 17 -20.13 39.95 62.21
C GLY A 17 -19.43 38.65 61.80
N MET A 18 -20.19 37.69 61.30
CA MET A 18 -20.21 37.38 59.86
C MET A 18 -21.35 36.41 59.56
N SER A 19 -22.47 37.03 59.17
CA SER A 19 -23.45 36.42 58.28
C SER A 19 -22.76 36.13 56.95
N ASN A 20 -22.45 34.87 56.67
CA ASN A 20 -22.35 34.41 55.29
C ASN A 20 -23.66 33.71 54.96
N GLY A 21 -24.58 34.50 54.41
CA GLY A 21 -25.82 34.01 53.82
C GLY A 21 -25.49 33.00 52.72
N GLY A 22 -25.54 31.72 53.07
CA GLY A 22 -25.73 30.64 52.12
C GLY A 22 -27.12 30.79 51.52
N GLY A 23 -27.25 31.65 50.52
CA GLY A 23 -28.47 31.81 49.75
C GLY A 23 -28.89 30.45 49.22
N ALA A 24 -29.98 29.90 49.76
CA ALA A 24 -30.51 28.62 49.34
C ALA A 24 -30.91 28.67 47.85
N PRO A 25 -30.18 28.02 46.92
CA PRO A 25 -30.57 27.95 45.53
C PRO A 25 -31.43 26.68 45.33
N GLY A 26 -32.50 26.54 46.12
CA GLY A 26 -33.12 25.22 46.30
C GLY A 26 -34.32 24.93 45.40
N ARG A 27 -35.14 25.93 45.07
CA ARG A 27 -36.48 25.67 44.51
C ARG A 27 -36.58 25.89 43.00
N PHE A 28 -35.95 26.94 42.47
CA PHE A 28 -35.90 27.18 41.03
C PHE A 28 -35.00 26.19 40.30
N ALA A 29 -33.91 25.73 40.92
CA ALA A 29 -33.03 24.71 40.36
C ALA A 29 -33.75 23.35 40.21
N GLN A 30 -34.55 22.95 41.22
CA GLN A 30 -35.30 21.69 41.16
C GLN A 30 -36.44 21.70 40.13
N GLN A 31 -37.14 22.83 39.98
CA GLN A 31 -38.21 22.93 38.98
C GLN A 31 -37.65 23.01 37.55
N ARG A 32 -36.51 23.68 37.35
CA ARG A 32 -35.79 23.68 36.07
C ARG A 32 -35.31 22.28 35.69
N TRP A 33 -34.82 21.49 36.63
CA TRP A 33 -34.32 20.14 36.34
C TRP A 33 -35.43 19.19 35.87
N ARG A 34 -36.63 19.32 36.44
CA ARG A 34 -37.82 18.56 36.01
C ARG A 34 -38.26 18.88 34.58
N VAL A 35 -38.02 20.11 34.11
CA VAL A 35 -38.31 20.52 32.72
C VAL A 35 -37.16 20.17 31.79
N LEU A 36 -35.91 20.30 32.23
CA LEU A 36 -34.72 19.95 31.43
C LEU A 36 -34.59 18.45 31.17
N LEU A 37 -35.04 17.60 32.09
CA LEU A 37 -34.92 16.14 31.98
C LEU A 37 -35.63 15.56 30.74
N PRO A 38 -36.90 15.87 30.42
CA PRO A 38 -37.54 15.38 29.20
C PRO A 38 -36.89 15.92 27.93
N PHE A 39 -36.45 17.19 27.91
CA PHE A 39 -35.72 17.74 26.76
C PHE A 39 -34.35 17.07 26.56
N ALA A 40 -33.64 16.76 27.65
CA ALA A 40 -32.40 16.01 27.59
C ALA A 40 -32.62 14.58 27.08
N ALA A 41 -33.69 13.92 27.51
CA ALA A 41 -34.07 12.59 27.03
C ALA A 41 -34.38 12.59 25.52
N ILE A 42 -35.16 13.57 25.05
CA ILE A 42 -35.43 13.75 23.61
C ILE A 42 -34.13 14.03 22.85
N GLY A 43 -33.28 14.91 23.39
CA GLY A 43 -31.98 15.21 22.80
C GLY A 43 -31.09 13.97 22.67
N LEU A 44 -31.09 13.08 23.67
CA LEU A 44 -30.35 11.82 23.65
C LEU A 44 -30.88 10.88 22.55
N ILE A 45 -32.21 10.78 22.41
CA ILE A 45 -32.85 9.96 21.37
C ILE A 45 -32.47 10.48 19.98
N VAL A 46 -32.55 11.79 19.77
CA VAL A 46 -32.20 12.44 18.51
C VAL A 46 -30.72 12.26 18.19
N ALA A 47 -29.84 12.47 19.17
CA ALA A 47 -28.40 12.23 19.02
C ALA A 47 -28.09 10.78 18.65
N GLY A 48 -28.77 9.81 19.27
CA GLY A 48 -28.65 8.39 18.92
C GLY A 48 -29.14 8.09 17.49
N ALA A 49 -30.28 8.67 17.09
CA ALA A 49 -30.84 8.51 15.75
C ALA A 49 -29.92 9.08 14.65
N PHE A 50 -29.14 10.14 14.94
CA PHE A 50 -28.13 10.67 14.03
C PHE A 50 -26.78 9.93 14.12
N ALA A 51 -26.40 9.44 15.30
CA ALA A 51 -25.16 8.69 15.48
C ALA A 51 -25.20 7.36 14.72
N ALA A 52 -26.32 6.64 14.74
CA ALA A 52 -26.47 5.36 14.03
C ALA A 52 -26.11 5.43 12.53
N PRO A 53 -26.69 6.34 11.71
CA PRO A 53 -26.32 6.46 10.30
C PRO A 53 -24.91 7.01 10.10
N LEU A 54 -24.41 7.90 10.97
CA LEU A 54 -23.03 8.38 10.89
C LEU A 54 -22.01 7.27 11.18
N LEU A 55 -22.35 6.33 12.07
CA LEU A 55 -21.57 5.12 12.33
C LEU A 55 -21.69 4.14 11.15
N ALA A 56 -22.88 3.94 10.60
CA ALA A 56 -23.10 3.08 9.43
C ALA A 56 -22.32 3.56 8.18
N MET A 57 -22.30 4.87 7.91
CA MET A 57 -21.52 5.46 6.82
C MET A 57 -20.00 5.30 7.01
N ARG A 58 -19.53 5.14 8.26
CA ARG A 58 -18.12 4.81 8.54
C ARG A 58 -17.83 3.35 8.25
N PHE A 59 -18.72 2.43 8.62
CA PHE A 59 -18.57 1.00 8.34
C PHE A 59 -18.62 0.66 6.84
N GLU A 60 -19.45 1.34 6.04
CA GLU A 60 -19.47 1.15 4.57
C GLU A 60 -18.18 1.61 3.88
N ARG A 61 -17.47 2.60 4.46
CA ARG A 61 -16.16 3.02 3.97
C ARG A 61 -15.06 2.05 4.37
N GLU A 62 -15.09 1.49 5.58
CA GLU A 62 -14.16 0.45 6.01
C GLU A 62 -14.31 -0.85 5.19
N GLN A 63 -15.55 -1.31 4.93
CA GLN A 63 -15.81 -2.54 4.17
C GLN A 63 -15.40 -2.45 2.69
N ARG A 64 -15.48 -1.27 2.07
CA ARG A 64 -14.97 -1.06 0.69
C ARG A 64 -13.43 -1.09 0.62
N HIS A 65 -12.72 -0.86 1.72
CA HIS A 65 -11.26 -0.95 1.75
C HIS A 65 -10.75 -2.38 1.97
N GLU A 66 -11.47 -3.24 2.69
CA GLU A 66 -11.08 -4.66 2.86
C GLU A 66 -11.14 -5.45 1.54
N GLN A 67 -12.08 -5.11 0.65
CA GLN A 67 -12.21 -5.76 -0.64
C GLN A 67 -11.12 -5.30 -1.64
N LEU A 68 -10.74 -4.02 -1.62
CA LEU A 68 -9.63 -3.49 -2.44
C LEU A 68 -8.25 -4.01 -2.00
N ILE A 69 -8.07 -4.33 -0.71
CA ILE A 69 -6.83 -4.93 -0.20
C ILE A 69 -6.74 -6.41 -0.61
N SER A 70 -7.84 -7.16 -0.52
CA SER A 70 -7.88 -8.55 -1.01
C SER A 70 -7.61 -8.61 -2.51
N ASP A 71 -8.29 -7.79 -3.32
CA ASP A 71 -8.17 -7.84 -4.78
C ASP A 71 -6.75 -7.46 -5.26
N THR A 72 -6.09 -6.51 -4.60
CA THR A 72 -4.71 -6.14 -4.92
C THR A 72 -3.69 -7.16 -4.45
N LEU A 73 -3.89 -7.79 -3.30
CA LEU A 73 -3.02 -8.88 -2.83
C LEU A 73 -3.10 -10.09 -3.75
N TRP A 74 -4.31 -10.48 -4.18
CA TRP A 74 -4.48 -11.57 -5.13
C TRP A 74 -3.86 -11.27 -6.50
N ALA A 75 -3.99 -10.04 -7.00
CA ALA A 75 -3.37 -9.63 -8.26
C ALA A 75 -1.83 -9.60 -8.16
N GLN A 76 -1.28 -9.12 -7.06
CA GLN A 76 0.17 -9.16 -6.83
C GLN A 76 0.69 -10.59 -6.75
N GLN A 77 -0.06 -11.46 -6.07
CA GLN A 77 0.32 -12.85 -5.91
C GLN A 77 0.27 -13.60 -7.26
N SER A 78 -0.77 -13.39 -8.08
CA SER A 78 -0.86 -14.04 -9.40
C SER A 78 0.25 -13.57 -10.35
N LEU A 79 0.54 -12.26 -10.37
CA LEU A 79 1.66 -11.72 -11.15
C LEU A 79 3.01 -12.25 -10.68
N GLY A 80 3.21 -12.40 -9.37
CA GLY A 80 4.42 -12.99 -8.80
C GLY A 80 4.63 -14.43 -9.25
N PHE A 81 3.57 -15.24 -9.27
CA PHE A 81 3.65 -16.63 -9.71
C PHE A 81 3.94 -16.77 -11.20
N GLU A 82 3.27 -15.99 -12.05
CA GLU A 82 3.56 -16.06 -13.49
C GLU A 82 4.99 -15.56 -13.79
N ALA A 83 5.43 -14.46 -13.18
CA ALA A 83 6.80 -13.98 -13.34
C ALA A 83 7.85 -15.02 -12.90
N GLN A 84 7.59 -15.72 -11.78
CA GLN A 84 8.46 -16.79 -11.29
C GLN A 84 8.49 -17.99 -12.24
N ARG A 85 7.32 -18.44 -12.72
CA ARG A 85 7.19 -19.53 -13.70
C ARG A 85 7.93 -19.21 -15.00
N LEU A 86 7.84 -17.96 -15.47
CA LEU A 86 8.55 -17.50 -16.66
C LEU A 86 10.06 -17.48 -16.43
N ALA A 87 10.50 -17.02 -15.26
CA ALA A 87 11.91 -17.01 -14.90
C ALA A 87 12.50 -18.43 -14.89
N GLU A 88 11.77 -19.40 -14.32
CA GLU A 88 12.17 -20.81 -14.29
C GLU A 88 12.23 -21.41 -15.70
N ALA A 89 11.22 -21.16 -16.54
CA ALA A 89 11.22 -21.63 -17.92
C ALA A 89 12.41 -21.06 -18.72
N MET A 90 12.69 -19.76 -18.57
CA MET A 90 13.84 -19.11 -19.19
C MET A 90 15.17 -19.65 -18.66
N GLN A 91 15.24 -20.02 -17.38
CA GLN A 91 16.44 -20.61 -16.80
C GLN A 91 16.73 -21.98 -17.41
N ILE A 92 15.71 -22.82 -17.62
CA ILE A 92 15.83 -24.11 -18.31
C ILE A 92 16.32 -23.92 -19.75
N VAL A 93 15.71 -23.00 -20.50
CA VAL A 93 16.16 -22.66 -21.87
C VAL A 93 17.61 -22.20 -21.84
N GLY A 94 17.98 -21.36 -20.86
CA GLY A 94 19.34 -20.88 -20.67
C GLY A 94 20.34 -21.98 -20.34
N THR A 95 19.96 -22.99 -19.56
CA THR A 95 20.81 -24.16 -19.28
C THR A 95 20.96 -25.07 -20.50
N ASP A 96 19.88 -25.30 -21.26
CA ASP A 96 19.93 -26.06 -22.51
C ASP A 96 20.89 -25.40 -23.51
N LEU A 97 20.81 -24.07 -23.64
CA LEU A 97 21.68 -23.28 -24.50
C LEU A 97 23.14 -23.19 -24.02
N ALA A 98 23.38 -23.38 -22.72
CA ALA A 98 24.73 -23.48 -22.18
C ALA A 98 25.35 -24.85 -22.49
N ALA A 99 24.54 -25.90 -22.58
CA ALA A 99 24.97 -27.25 -22.96
C ALA A 99 25.17 -27.38 -24.48
N ASP A 100 24.29 -26.78 -25.29
CA ASP A 100 24.38 -26.74 -26.75
C ASP A 100 24.09 -25.31 -27.26
N PRO A 101 25.11 -24.54 -27.67
CA PRO A 101 24.94 -23.16 -28.07
C PRO A 101 24.35 -22.98 -29.48
N ALA A 102 23.89 -24.04 -30.16
CA ALA A 102 23.37 -23.98 -31.51
C ALA A 102 22.27 -22.89 -31.70
N PRO A 103 22.39 -22.01 -32.71
CA PRO A 103 21.43 -20.93 -32.93
C PRO A 103 20.01 -21.46 -33.24
N ASP A 104 19.92 -22.59 -33.93
CA ASP A 104 18.64 -23.24 -34.24
C ASP A 104 17.92 -23.76 -32.98
N LEU A 105 18.69 -24.16 -31.95
CA LEU A 105 18.13 -24.60 -30.68
C LEU A 105 17.45 -23.44 -29.96
N PHE A 106 18.07 -22.25 -29.95
CA PHE A 106 17.45 -21.05 -29.38
C PHE A 106 16.12 -20.75 -30.05
N MET A 107 16.08 -20.72 -31.39
CA MET A 107 14.86 -20.39 -32.14
C MET A 107 13.72 -21.38 -31.83
N ARG A 108 14.02 -22.68 -31.76
CA ARG A 108 13.03 -23.71 -31.40
C ARG A 108 12.53 -23.55 -29.97
N ARG A 109 13.43 -23.39 -29.01
CA ARG A 109 13.07 -23.21 -27.59
C ARG A 109 12.30 -21.91 -27.34
N ALA A 110 12.70 -20.83 -28.02
CA ALA A 110 11.99 -19.55 -27.96
C ALA A 110 10.57 -19.69 -28.51
N ALA A 111 10.39 -20.35 -29.66
CA ALA A 111 9.07 -20.61 -30.21
C ALA A 111 8.19 -21.45 -29.27
N GLU A 112 8.74 -22.53 -28.69
CA GLU A 112 8.02 -23.37 -27.72
C GLU A 112 7.61 -22.59 -26.47
N LEU A 113 8.49 -21.75 -25.93
CA LEU A 113 8.22 -20.93 -24.76
C LEU A 113 7.14 -19.89 -25.05
N LEU A 114 7.27 -19.15 -26.15
CA LEU A 114 6.32 -18.10 -26.54
C LEU A 114 4.94 -18.65 -26.91
N GLN A 115 4.85 -19.88 -27.41
CA GLN A 115 3.56 -20.57 -27.61
C GLN A 115 2.85 -20.87 -26.28
N ARG A 116 3.59 -21.11 -25.20
CA ARG A 116 3.04 -21.40 -23.87
C ARG A 116 2.80 -20.16 -23.01
N SER A 117 3.40 -19.04 -23.40
CA SER A 117 3.46 -17.79 -22.64
C SER A 117 3.11 -16.58 -23.52
N PRO A 118 1.81 -16.38 -23.86
CA PRO A 118 1.35 -15.29 -24.72
C PRO A 118 1.56 -13.87 -24.14
N GLU A 119 1.88 -13.78 -22.86
CA GLU A 119 2.25 -12.56 -22.15
C GLU A 119 3.67 -12.06 -22.50
N VAL A 120 4.53 -12.94 -23.04
CA VAL A 120 5.89 -12.57 -23.46
C VAL A 120 5.86 -12.05 -24.89
N ILE A 121 6.33 -10.81 -25.07
CA ILE A 121 6.29 -10.14 -26.37
C ILE A 121 7.57 -10.42 -27.18
N VAL A 122 8.71 -10.56 -26.52
CA VAL A 122 9.99 -10.87 -27.16
C VAL A 122 10.86 -11.64 -26.18
N LEU A 123 11.57 -12.64 -26.69
CA LEU A 123 12.61 -13.35 -25.93
C LEU A 123 13.97 -13.08 -26.58
N CYS A 124 14.94 -12.60 -25.82
CA CYS A 124 16.27 -12.32 -26.31
C CYS A 124 17.33 -13.10 -25.54
N ARG A 125 18.24 -13.74 -26.29
CA ARG A 125 19.51 -14.25 -25.78
C ARG A 125 20.54 -13.13 -25.84
N LEU A 126 21.09 -12.78 -24.69
CA LEU A 126 22.20 -11.83 -24.58
C LEU A 126 23.49 -12.62 -24.41
N GLU A 127 24.45 -12.45 -25.32
CA GLU A 127 25.80 -12.96 -25.14
C GLU A 127 26.64 -12.00 -24.28
N ARG A 128 27.84 -12.43 -23.84
CA ARG A 128 28.71 -11.61 -22.98
C ARG A 128 28.90 -10.22 -23.61
N ALA A 129 28.75 -9.19 -22.77
CA ALA A 129 28.88 -7.77 -23.11
C ALA A 129 27.80 -7.18 -24.06
N LEU A 130 26.66 -7.86 -24.27
CA LEU A 130 25.65 -7.47 -25.28
C LEU A 130 26.23 -7.32 -26.70
N ALA A 131 27.40 -7.92 -26.97
CA ALA A 131 28.03 -7.84 -28.28
C ALA A 131 27.20 -8.53 -29.36
N ALA A 132 26.47 -9.58 -28.98
CA ALA A 132 25.48 -10.24 -29.81
C ALA A 132 24.19 -10.43 -29.01
N MET A 133 23.09 -9.89 -29.55
CA MET A 133 21.75 -10.08 -29.04
C MET A 133 20.95 -10.81 -30.12
N GLN A 134 20.46 -12.01 -29.80
CA GLN A 134 19.60 -12.78 -30.68
C GLN A 134 18.18 -12.74 -30.09
N CYS A 135 17.23 -12.15 -30.81
CA CYS A 135 15.86 -11.99 -30.33
C CYS A 135 14.87 -12.76 -31.21
N PHE A 136 13.87 -13.35 -30.56
CA PHE A 136 12.73 -13.98 -31.20
C PHE A 136 11.45 -13.22 -30.78
N PRO A 137 10.72 -12.62 -31.73
CA PRO A 137 9.47 -11.93 -31.44
C PRO A 137 8.34 -12.92 -31.17
N GLY A 138 7.56 -12.68 -30.10
CA GLY A 138 6.23 -13.25 -29.96
C GLY A 138 5.30 -12.59 -30.98
N GLY A 139 4.35 -13.33 -31.54
CA GLY A 139 3.52 -12.92 -32.69
C GLY A 139 2.60 -11.70 -32.48
N ARG A 140 2.80 -10.87 -31.45
CA ARG A 140 2.11 -9.59 -31.25
C ARG A 140 2.84 -8.49 -32.02
N GLU A 141 2.33 -8.14 -33.21
CA GLU A 141 2.69 -6.90 -33.91
C GLU A 141 2.40 -5.70 -33.00
N GLY A 142 3.43 -5.01 -32.50
CA GLY A 142 3.23 -3.78 -31.74
C GLY A 142 4.32 -3.38 -30.75
N ALA A 143 5.22 -4.28 -30.34
CA ALA A 143 6.37 -3.88 -29.54
C ALA A 143 7.63 -3.80 -30.42
N ALA A 144 7.69 -2.79 -31.28
CA ALA A 144 8.96 -2.32 -31.79
C ALA A 144 9.73 -1.69 -30.61
N ILE A 145 10.34 -2.53 -29.77
CA ILE A 145 11.27 -2.06 -28.76
C ILE A 145 12.44 -1.47 -29.55
N SER A 146 12.56 -0.14 -29.58
CA SER A 146 13.71 0.50 -30.20
C SER A 146 14.96 0.03 -29.47
N HIS A 147 15.76 -0.78 -30.16
CA HIS A 147 16.95 -1.43 -29.60
C HIS A 147 17.91 -0.43 -28.93
N ASP A 148 17.94 0.83 -29.39
CA ASP A 148 18.93 1.83 -28.96
C ASP A 148 18.61 2.51 -27.62
N ALA A 149 17.38 2.98 -27.40
CA ALA A 149 16.98 3.61 -26.13
C ALA A 149 16.83 2.56 -25.01
N ALA A 150 16.35 1.36 -25.36
CA ALA A 150 16.23 0.26 -24.44
C ALA A 150 17.59 -0.37 -24.08
N ALA A 151 18.62 -0.23 -24.93
CA ALA A 151 19.93 -0.86 -24.70
C ALA A 151 20.60 -0.46 -23.37
N ALA A 152 20.43 0.79 -22.91
CA ALA A 152 21.02 1.24 -21.65
C ALA A 152 20.33 0.57 -20.45
N GLU A 153 19.00 0.52 -20.46
CA GLU A 153 18.22 -0.11 -19.40
C GLU A 153 18.37 -1.64 -19.39
N TRP A 154 18.48 -2.25 -20.58
CA TRP A 154 18.78 -3.67 -20.74
C TRP A 154 20.16 -4.01 -20.18
N ARG A 155 21.16 -3.16 -20.45
CA ARG A 155 22.52 -3.30 -19.89
C ARG A 155 22.51 -3.24 -18.38
N GLU A 156 21.86 -2.24 -17.80
CA GLU A 156 21.82 -2.08 -16.35
C GLU A 156 21.09 -3.25 -15.67
N THR A 157 19.94 -3.65 -16.22
CA THR A 157 19.14 -4.73 -15.66
C THR A 157 19.86 -6.08 -15.78
N ALA A 158 20.49 -6.35 -16.92
CA ALA A 158 21.31 -7.54 -17.11
C ALA A 158 22.52 -7.57 -16.17
N GLU A 159 23.22 -6.45 -16.01
CA GLU A 159 24.33 -6.35 -15.06
C GLU A 159 23.87 -6.62 -13.63
N ARG A 160 22.73 -6.07 -13.24
CA ARG A 160 22.12 -6.29 -11.92
C ARG A 160 21.76 -7.76 -11.71
N ALA A 161 21.15 -8.42 -12.70
CA ALA A 161 20.82 -9.84 -12.66
C ALA A 161 22.07 -10.72 -12.52
N ARG A 162 23.15 -10.40 -13.27
CA ARG A 162 24.43 -11.11 -13.15
C ARG A 162 25.05 -10.95 -11.78
N ARG A 163 25.11 -9.73 -11.24
CA ARG A 163 25.68 -9.46 -9.92
C ARG A 163 24.94 -10.17 -8.78
N LEU A 164 23.63 -10.26 -8.89
CA LEU A 164 22.80 -10.89 -7.87
C LEU A 164 22.67 -12.41 -8.05
N GLY A 165 23.03 -12.95 -9.22
CA GLY A 165 22.87 -14.37 -9.54
C GLY A 165 21.41 -14.84 -9.51
N ARG A 166 20.44 -13.93 -9.66
CA ARG A 166 19.00 -14.22 -9.60
C ARG A 166 18.23 -13.44 -10.67
N PRO A 167 17.02 -13.88 -11.04
CA PRO A 167 16.15 -13.13 -11.94
C PRO A 167 15.88 -11.71 -11.43
N VAL A 168 15.91 -10.72 -12.34
CA VAL A 168 15.61 -9.31 -12.03
C VAL A 168 14.65 -8.77 -13.07
N ALA A 169 13.63 -8.05 -12.60
CA ALA A 169 12.70 -7.32 -13.45
C ALA A 169 12.95 -5.79 -13.36
N ALA A 170 12.74 -5.10 -14.47
CA ALA A 170 12.71 -3.64 -14.56
C ALA A 170 11.53 -3.20 -15.43
N LEU A 171 10.99 -2.00 -15.19
CA LEU A 171 9.95 -1.43 -16.04
C LEU A 171 10.61 -0.63 -17.15
N ALA A 172 10.61 -1.19 -18.34
CA ALA A 172 11.13 -0.51 -19.52
C ALA A 172 10.12 0.54 -19.99
N ASP A 173 10.59 1.78 -20.08
CA ASP A 173 9.81 2.84 -20.69
C ASP A 173 9.77 2.58 -22.20
N ALA A 174 8.61 2.13 -22.65
CA ALA A 174 8.32 2.14 -24.08
C ALA A 174 8.18 3.59 -24.55
N GLN A 175 8.59 3.89 -25.79
CA GLN A 175 8.55 5.24 -26.35
C GLN A 175 7.20 5.93 -26.12
N ALA A 176 7.19 7.27 -26.06
CA ALA A 176 5.99 8.07 -25.82
C ALA A 176 4.81 7.61 -26.71
N GLY A 177 3.78 7.03 -26.08
CA GLY A 177 2.60 6.47 -26.75
C GLY A 177 2.53 4.94 -26.82
N ALA A 178 3.57 4.21 -26.39
CA ALA A 178 3.60 2.76 -26.34
C ALA A 178 3.27 2.22 -24.92
N PRO A 179 2.72 0.99 -24.81
CA PRO A 179 2.45 0.37 -23.51
C PRO A 179 3.75 0.12 -22.74
N ARG A 180 3.76 0.37 -21.42
CA ARG A 180 4.91 0.04 -20.56
C ARG A 180 5.13 -1.47 -20.56
N VAL A 181 6.37 -1.90 -20.74
CA VAL A 181 6.74 -3.32 -20.80
C VAL A 181 7.65 -3.65 -19.64
N ALA A 182 7.44 -4.80 -19.01
CA ALA A 182 8.37 -5.32 -18.02
C ALA A 182 9.51 -6.08 -18.72
N LEU A 183 10.75 -5.67 -18.45
CA LEU A 183 11.95 -6.40 -18.84
C LEU A 183 12.29 -7.39 -17.74
N LEU A 184 12.30 -8.69 -18.05
CA LEU A 184 12.73 -9.76 -17.13
C LEU A 184 14.03 -10.37 -17.63
N VAL A 185 15.09 -10.30 -16.82
CA VAL A 185 16.41 -10.86 -17.14
C VAL A 185 16.73 -12.01 -16.20
N VAL A 186 17.07 -13.16 -16.78
CA VAL A 186 17.42 -14.38 -16.05
C VAL A 186 18.89 -14.72 -16.30
N PRO A 187 19.74 -14.79 -15.26
CA PRO A 187 21.13 -15.17 -15.42
C PRO A 187 21.25 -16.67 -15.68
N THR A 188 22.16 -17.06 -16.57
CA THR A 188 22.44 -18.47 -16.87
C THR A 188 23.74 -18.93 -16.19
N PRO A 189 23.78 -20.13 -15.57
CA PRO A 189 24.92 -20.57 -14.74
C PRO A 189 26.24 -20.84 -15.49
N GLY A 190 26.28 -20.72 -16.82
CA GLY A 190 27.52 -20.82 -17.62
C GLY A 190 28.22 -19.48 -17.90
N GLY A 191 27.63 -18.35 -17.46
CA GLY A 191 28.14 -17.01 -17.78
C GLY A 191 29.44 -16.62 -17.03
N SER A 192 29.73 -17.27 -15.90
CA SER A 192 30.90 -17.03 -15.06
C SER A 192 31.98 -18.07 -15.30
N GLY A 193 33.15 -17.66 -15.81
CA GLY A 193 34.39 -18.44 -15.63
C GLY A 193 34.98 -19.15 -16.85
N SER A 194 35.23 -18.43 -17.95
CA SER A 194 36.43 -18.71 -18.77
C SER A 194 37.41 -17.56 -18.64
N ALA A 195 37.69 -17.20 -17.40
CA ALA A 195 38.79 -16.33 -17.00
C ALA A 195 39.53 -17.01 -15.84
N MET A 196 40.00 -18.24 -16.09
CA MET A 196 41.11 -18.93 -15.41
C MET A 196 41.16 -20.38 -15.90
N ALA A 197 42.04 -20.65 -16.87
CA ALA A 197 42.91 -21.84 -16.97
C ALA A 197 43.34 -22.09 -18.43
N ALA A 198 44.67 -22.15 -18.59
CA ALA A 198 45.48 -22.53 -19.76
C ALA A 198 45.57 -21.53 -20.91
#